data_AF-A0A182YF77-F1
#
_entry.id   AF-A0A182YF77-F1
#
_cell.length_a   1.000
_cell.length_b   1.000
_cell.length_c   1.000
_cell.angle_alpha   90.00
_cell.angle_beta   90.00
_cell.angle_gamma   90.00
#
_symmetry.space_group_name_H-M   'P 1'
#
loop_
_entity.id
_entity.type
_entity.pdbx_description
1 polymer ?
#
loop_
_entity_poly.entity_id
_entity_poly.type
_entity_poly.pdbx_seq_one_letter_code
_entity_poly.pdbx_strand_id
1 'polypeptide(L)'
;MLAVRGALFSTAKNCSAVLGCRSKHTLPDLPYDFGALEPVICREIMELHHQKHHNAYVTNLNAAEEQLQDAVAKKDVSKIIQLGSAIKFNGGGHINHSIFWKNLSPDRSDPSAELQKALNRDFQNMDNFKKEMKAAAVAVQGSGWAWLGYNKKTKLLQIAACPNQDPLEATTGLVPLLGIDVWEHAYYLQYKNLRPNYVDAIFDVVNWKDVSERLAKAQ
;
A
#
# COMPACT_ATOMS: atom_id res chain seq x y z
N MET A 1 -76.52 12.20 13.46
CA MET A 1 -75.99 13.26 12.56
C MET A 1 -74.56 13.56 12.98
N LEU A 2 -73.67 13.61 12.00
CA LEU A 2 -72.27 14.09 12.00
C LEU A 2 -71.16 13.28 12.68
N ALA A 3 -70.25 12.83 11.81
CA ALA A 3 -68.91 12.33 12.05
C ALA A 3 -67.88 13.45 12.27
N VAL A 4 -66.74 13.16 12.91
CA VAL A 4 -65.45 13.76 12.56
C VAL A 4 -64.30 12.77 12.79
N ARG A 5 -63.45 12.62 11.76
CA ARG A 5 -62.17 11.88 11.70
C ARG A 5 -61.02 12.73 12.29
N GLY A 6 -59.96 12.09 12.78
CA GLY A 6 -58.62 12.69 12.92
C GLY A 6 -57.61 11.63 13.35
N ALA A 7 -56.85 11.02 12.44
CA ALA A 7 -55.60 11.48 11.80
C ALA A 7 -54.36 10.89 12.51
N LEU A 8 -53.77 9.87 11.87
CA LEU A 8 -52.49 9.25 12.22
C LEU A 8 -51.34 10.24 11.99
N PHE A 9 -50.50 10.45 13.00
CA PHE A 9 -49.19 11.08 12.82
C PHE A 9 -48.12 10.00 12.66
N SER A 10 -47.68 9.80 11.41
CA SER A 10 -46.45 9.09 11.08
C SER A 10 -45.32 10.12 11.00
N THR A 11 -44.38 10.08 11.94
CA THR A 11 -43.15 10.86 11.86
C THR A 11 -42.12 10.10 11.02
N ALA A 12 -42.08 10.38 9.72
CA ALA A 12 -40.98 9.96 8.87
C ALA A 12 -39.72 10.78 9.21
N LYS A 13 -38.73 10.14 9.83
CA LYS A 13 -37.37 10.72 9.95
C LYS A 13 -36.75 10.72 8.56
N ASN A 14 -36.67 11.90 7.94
CA ASN A 14 -35.81 12.15 6.79
C ASN A 14 -34.33 12.01 7.23
N CYS A 15 -33.75 10.85 7.01
CA CYS A 15 -32.29 10.73 6.91
C CYS A 15 -31.87 11.28 5.54
N SER A 16 -31.47 12.54 5.50
CA SER A 16 -30.68 13.06 4.38
C SER A 16 -29.35 12.27 4.34
N ALA A 17 -29.23 11.37 3.37
CA ALA A 17 -27.95 10.77 3.03
C ALA A 17 -27.03 11.89 2.52
N VAL A 18 -26.02 12.23 3.32
CA VAL A 18 -24.92 13.08 2.86
C VAL A 18 -24.12 12.23 1.86
N LEU A 19 -24.42 12.41 0.57
CA LEU A 19 -23.59 11.96 -0.53
C LEU A 19 -22.31 12.79 -0.50
N GLY A 20 -21.33 12.36 0.30
CA GLY A 20 -19.99 12.92 0.26
C GLY A 20 -19.41 12.72 -1.14
N CYS A 21 -19.11 13.80 -1.84
CA CYS A 21 -18.33 13.74 -3.07
C CYS A 21 -16.94 13.24 -2.70
N ARG A 22 -16.68 11.95 -2.94
CA ARG A 22 -15.35 11.38 -2.77
C ARG A 22 -14.50 11.86 -3.95
N SER A 23 -13.42 12.59 -3.67
CA SER A 23 -12.44 12.93 -4.69
C SER A 23 -11.81 11.65 -5.25
N LYS A 24 -11.71 11.55 -6.58
CA LYS A 24 -11.06 10.42 -7.26
C LYS A 24 -9.62 10.26 -6.77
N HIS A 25 -9.14 9.02 -6.73
CA HIS A 25 -7.73 8.74 -6.48
C HIS A 25 -6.88 9.29 -7.62
N THR A 26 -5.70 9.81 -7.28
CA THR A 26 -4.75 10.37 -8.24
C THR A 26 -3.41 9.64 -8.15
N LEU A 27 -2.70 9.55 -9.28
CA LEU A 27 -1.32 9.11 -9.28
C LEU A 27 -0.48 10.17 -8.54
N PRO A 28 0.16 9.85 -7.40
CA PRO A 28 0.99 10.82 -6.69
C PRO A 28 2.25 11.13 -7.50
N ASP A 29 2.70 12.38 -7.50
CA ASP A 29 4.01 12.72 -8.05
C ASP A 29 5.13 12.01 -7.27
N LEU A 30 6.20 11.65 -7.98
CA LEU A 30 7.40 11.12 -7.33
C LEU A 30 8.10 12.24 -6.54
N PRO A 31 8.68 11.95 -5.36
CA PRO A 31 9.41 12.94 -4.58
C PRO A 31 10.82 13.23 -5.13
N TYR A 32 11.20 12.61 -6.26
CA TYR A 32 12.50 12.72 -6.93
C TYR A 32 12.36 12.42 -8.44
N ASP A 33 13.37 12.78 -9.25
CA ASP A 33 13.39 12.48 -10.69
C ASP A 33 13.52 10.96 -10.96
N PHE A 34 13.06 10.49 -12.11
CA PHE A 34 13.04 9.07 -12.46
C PHE A 34 14.43 8.41 -12.44
N GLY A 35 15.50 9.15 -12.76
CA GLY A 35 16.88 8.65 -12.70
C GLY A 35 17.56 8.82 -11.35
N ALA A 36 16.90 9.39 -10.35
CA ALA A 36 17.55 9.78 -9.09
C ALA A 36 18.06 8.60 -8.25
N LEU A 37 17.52 7.40 -8.47
CA LEU A 37 17.89 6.19 -7.73
C LEU A 37 18.97 5.36 -8.43
N GLU A 38 19.53 5.83 -9.54
CA GLU A 38 20.64 5.16 -10.21
C GLU A 38 21.90 5.18 -9.31
N PRO A 39 22.70 4.09 -9.29
CA PRO A 39 22.61 2.90 -10.14
C PRO A 39 21.71 1.78 -9.59
N VAL A 40 20.97 2.01 -8.49
CA VAL A 40 20.19 0.96 -7.82
C VAL A 40 18.91 0.63 -8.56
N ILE A 41 18.18 1.64 -9.03
CA ILE A 41 17.01 1.44 -9.90
C ILE A 41 17.14 2.38 -11.09
N CYS A 42 17.20 1.81 -12.30
CA CYS A 42 17.36 2.60 -13.51
C CYS A 42 16.12 3.43 -13.84
N ARG A 43 16.36 4.54 -14.54
CA ARG A 43 15.31 5.46 -15.00
C ARG A 43 14.15 4.76 -15.71
N GLU A 44 14.47 3.82 -16.60
CA GLU A 44 13.45 3.11 -17.41
C GLU A 44 12.46 2.34 -16.53
N ILE A 45 12.97 1.65 -15.48
CA ILE A 45 12.10 0.97 -14.50
C ILE A 45 11.21 2.01 -13.82
N MET A 46 11.79 3.10 -13.29
CA MET A 46 11.03 4.10 -12.55
C MET A 46 9.93 4.76 -13.39
N GLU A 47 10.22 5.09 -14.66
CA GLU A 47 9.23 5.66 -15.59
C GLU A 47 8.07 4.69 -15.86
N LEU A 48 8.37 3.43 -16.19
CA LEU A 48 7.35 2.41 -16.46
C LEU A 48 6.54 2.09 -15.20
N HIS A 49 7.22 1.87 -14.08
CA HIS A 49 6.63 1.45 -12.80
C HIS A 49 5.68 2.51 -12.25
N HIS A 50 6.03 3.80 -12.35
CA HIS A 50 5.16 4.89 -11.94
C HIS A 50 4.08 5.22 -13.00
N GLN A 51 4.48 5.56 -14.23
CA GLN A 51 3.57 6.13 -15.22
C GLN A 51 2.66 5.08 -15.88
N LYS A 52 3.05 3.79 -15.88
CA LYS A 52 2.25 2.70 -16.46
C LYS A 52 1.64 1.85 -15.37
N HIS A 53 2.45 1.19 -14.54
CA HIS A 53 1.94 0.21 -13.57
C HIS A 53 1.12 0.88 -12.46
N HIS A 54 1.66 1.88 -11.76
CA HIS A 54 0.91 2.57 -10.70
C HIS A 54 -0.30 3.34 -11.26
N ASN A 55 -0.15 4.00 -12.41
CA ASN A 55 -1.26 4.69 -13.07
C ASN A 55 -2.42 3.75 -13.44
N ALA A 56 -2.12 2.52 -13.88
CA ALA A 56 -3.14 1.52 -14.17
C ALA A 56 -3.92 1.14 -12.91
N TYR A 57 -3.25 0.97 -11.76
CA TYR A 57 -3.92 0.70 -10.48
C TYR A 57 -4.85 1.86 -10.08
N VAL A 58 -4.40 3.10 -10.19
CA VAL A 58 -5.22 4.30 -9.87
C VAL A 58 -6.46 4.37 -10.78
N THR A 59 -6.26 4.19 -12.09
CA THR A 59 -7.34 4.24 -13.08
C THR A 59 -8.40 3.16 -12.82
N ASN A 60 -7.95 1.91 -12.63
CA ASN A 60 -8.85 0.79 -12.42
C ASN A 60 -9.51 0.81 -11.03
N LEU A 61 -8.84 1.34 -10.01
CA LEU A 61 -9.42 1.55 -8.69
C LEU A 61 -10.60 2.53 -8.77
N ASN A 62 -10.42 3.67 -9.42
CA ASN A 62 -11.49 4.65 -9.61
C ASN A 62 -12.70 4.03 -10.33
N ALA A 63 -12.46 3.27 -11.41
CA ALA A 63 -13.53 2.61 -12.15
C ALA A 63 -14.26 1.53 -11.33
N ALA A 64 -13.53 0.79 -10.48
CA ALA A 64 -14.13 -0.21 -9.60
C ALA A 64 -14.93 0.44 -8.45
N GLU A 65 -14.46 1.56 -7.89
CA GLU A 65 -15.17 2.29 -6.84
C GLU A 65 -16.45 2.95 -7.36
N GLU A 66 -16.47 3.48 -8.59
CA GLU A 66 -17.69 3.98 -9.23
C GLU A 66 -18.75 2.87 -9.39
N GLN A 67 -18.34 1.70 -9.89
CA GLN A 67 -19.24 0.55 -9.99
C GLN A 67 -19.71 0.05 -8.62
N LEU A 68 -18.84 0.11 -7.60
CA LEU A 68 -19.18 -0.30 -6.24
C LEU A 68 -20.23 0.63 -5.63
N GLN A 69 -20.09 1.95 -5.82
CA GLN A 69 -21.07 2.92 -5.36
C GLN A 69 -22.46 2.66 -5.97
N ASP A 70 -22.52 2.41 -7.28
CA ASP A 70 -23.77 2.07 -7.97
C ASP A 70 -24.38 0.76 -7.45
N ALA A 71 -23.55 -0.29 -7.28
CA ALA A 71 -23.99 -1.58 -6.74
C ALA A 71 -24.53 -1.46 -5.32
N VAL A 72 -23.87 -0.67 -4.46
CA VAL A 72 -24.34 -0.38 -3.09
C VAL A 72 -25.66 0.40 -3.11
N ALA A 73 -25.79 1.42 -3.96
CA ALA A 73 -27.02 2.19 -4.10
C ALA A 73 -28.20 1.32 -4.55
N LYS A 74 -27.95 0.35 -5.43
CA LYS A 74 -28.93 -0.64 -5.92
C LYS A 74 -29.15 -1.81 -4.97
N LYS A 75 -28.38 -1.92 -3.88
CA LYS A 75 -28.36 -3.08 -2.98
C LYS A 75 -28.07 -4.41 -3.71
N ASP A 76 -27.28 -4.36 -4.79
CA ASP A 76 -26.86 -5.52 -5.56
C ASP A 76 -25.68 -6.21 -4.87
N VAL A 77 -26.00 -7.10 -3.93
CA VAL A 77 -25.00 -7.84 -3.15
C VAL A 77 -24.08 -8.68 -4.04
N SER A 78 -24.59 -9.26 -5.12
CA SER A 78 -23.79 -10.08 -6.04
C SER A 78 -22.71 -9.26 -6.73
N LYS A 79 -23.06 -8.05 -7.23
CA LYS A 79 -22.09 -7.15 -7.87
C LYS A 79 -21.08 -6.59 -6.86
N ILE A 80 -21.51 -6.29 -5.63
CA ILE A 80 -20.61 -5.86 -4.54
C ILE A 80 -19.54 -6.94 -4.28
N ILE A 81 -19.95 -8.20 -4.14
CA ILE A 81 -19.03 -9.33 -3.92
C ILE A 81 -18.09 -9.50 -5.12
N GLN A 82 -18.61 -9.43 -6.35
CA GLN A 82 -17.81 -9.55 -7.57
C GLN A 82 -16.71 -8.48 -7.66
N LEU A 83 -17.01 -7.23 -7.25
CA LEU A 83 -16.06 -6.11 -7.31
C LEU A 83 -14.97 -6.19 -6.24
N GLY A 84 -15.15 -7.00 -5.19
CA GLY A 84 -14.20 -7.10 -4.08
C GLY A 84 -12.78 -7.44 -4.51
N SER A 85 -12.60 -8.33 -5.49
CA SER A 85 -11.27 -8.69 -6.02
C SER A 85 -10.60 -7.55 -6.77
N ALA A 86 -11.36 -6.79 -7.58
CA ALA A 86 -10.86 -5.64 -8.32
C ALA A 86 -10.47 -4.48 -7.39
N ILE A 87 -11.27 -4.23 -6.34
CA ILE A 87 -10.97 -3.24 -5.30
C ILE A 87 -9.71 -3.64 -4.53
N LYS A 88 -9.62 -4.91 -4.12
CA LYS A 88 -8.45 -5.42 -3.41
C LYS A 88 -7.17 -5.30 -4.24
N PHE A 89 -7.21 -5.72 -5.51
CA PHE A 89 -6.01 -5.72 -6.37
C PHE A 89 -5.56 -4.31 -6.76
N ASN A 90 -6.47 -3.45 -7.23
CA ASN A 90 -6.10 -2.10 -7.67
C ASN A 90 -5.92 -1.12 -6.50
N GLY A 91 -6.75 -1.24 -5.47
CA GLY A 91 -6.61 -0.47 -4.23
C GLY A 91 -5.33 -0.83 -3.50
N GLY A 92 -5.04 -2.12 -3.40
CA GLY A 92 -3.78 -2.62 -2.88
C GLY A 92 -2.58 -2.14 -3.68
N GLY A 93 -2.66 -2.20 -5.01
CA GLY A 93 -1.61 -1.69 -5.90
C GLY A 93 -1.36 -0.19 -5.67
N HIS A 94 -2.41 0.62 -5.61
CA HIS A 94 -2.28 2.05 -5.34
C HIS A 94 -1.66 2.34 -3.96
N ILE A 95 -2.10 1.65 -2.90
CA ILE A 95 -1.56 1.81 -1.53
C ILE A 95 -0.08 1.43 -1.50
N ASN A 96 0.26 0.24 -2.00
CA ASN A 96 1.61 -0.32 -1.94
C ASN A 96 2.61 0.59 -2.67
N HIS A 97 2.30 1.01 -3.90
CA HIS A 97 3.20 1.86 -4.68
C HIS A 97 3.29 3.27 -4.10
N SER A 98 2.18 3.85 -3.61
CA SER A 98 2.22 5.16 -2.97
C SER A 98 3.12 5.20 -1.72
N ILE A 99 3.25 4.06 -1.03
CA ILE A 99 4.19 3.89 0.08
C ILE A 99 5.61 3.70 -0.46
N PHE A 100 5.78 2.81 -1.46
CA PHE A 100 7.06 2.50 -2.08
C PHE A 100 7.82 3.73 -2.56
N TRP A 101 7.17 4.67 -3.25
CA TRP A 101 7.82 5.90 -3.72
C TRP A 101 8.36 6.78 -2.61
N LYS A 102 7.74 6.76 -1.43
CA LYS A 102 8.20 7.52 -0.27
C LYS A 102 9.27 6.78 0.53
N ASN A 103 9.23 5.45 0.49
CA ASN A 103 10.22 4.57 1.11
C ASN A 103 11.58 4.60 0.40
N LEU A 104 11.69 5.26 -0.74
CA LEU A 104 12.94 5.40 -1.49
C LEU A 104 13.39 6.86 -1.53
N SER A 105 14.70 7.09 -1.66
CA SER A 105 15.32 8.41 -1.70
C SER A 105 16.69 8.35 -2.36
N PRO A 106 17.07 9.37 -3.17
CA PRO A 106 18.45 9.53 -3.64
C PRO A 106 19.41 9.91 -2.51
N ASP A 107 18.89 10.62 -1.49
CA ASP A 107 19.66 11.02 -0.33
C ASP A 107 19.74 9.87 0.67
N ARG A 108 20.96 9.55 1.10
CA ARG A 108 21.19 8.60 2.19
C ARG A 108 20.63 9.18 3.48
N SER A 109 19.94 8.33 4.23
CA SER A 109 19.44 8.62 5.57
C SER A 109 19.72 7.43 6.48
N ASP A 110 19.74 7.66 7.78
CA ASP A 110 19.84 6.60 8.78
C ASP A 110 18.50 6.44 9.52
N PRO A 111 18.21 5.26 10.08
CA PRO A 111 17.07 5.09 10.98
C PRO A 111 17.10 6.10 12.13
N SER A 112 15.94 6.62 12.54
CA SER A 112 15.88 7.39 13.79
C SER A 112 16.33 6.53 14.97
N ALA A 113 16.71 7.16 16.09
CA ALA A 113 17.12 6.44 17.29
C ALA A 113 16.04 5.45 17.76
N GLU A 114 14.76 5.84 17.63
CA GLU A 114 13.60 5.01 17.97
C GLU A 114 13.46 3.82 17.03
N LEU A 115 13.59 4.03 15.71
CA LEU A 115 13.54 2.96 14.73
C LEU A 115 14.73 1.99 14.90
N GLN A 116 15.94 2.51 15.10
CA GLN A 116 17.13 1.70 15.36
C GLN A 116 16.97 0.85 16.61
N LYS A 117 16.41 1.42 17.70
CA LYS A 117 16.12 0.69 18.92
C LYS A 117 15.08 -0.41 18.70
N ALA A 118 14.03 -0.13 17.94
CA ALA A 118 13.02 -1.13 17.60
C ALA A 118 13.59 -2.27 16.75
N LEU A 119 14.40 -1.95 15.73
CA LEU A 119 15.08 -2.94 14.90
C LEU A 119 16.04 -3.81 15.73
N ASN A 120 16.84 -3.22 16.61
CA ASN A 120 17.75 -3.95 17.48
C ASN A 120 16.99 -4.83 18.49
N ARG A 121 15.83 -4.39 18.97
CA ARG A 121 15.00 -5.21 19.87
C ARG A 121 14.42 -6.42 19.14
N ASP A 122 13.87 -6.22 17.95
CA ASP A 122 13.04 -7.23 17.28
C ASP A 122 13.84 -8.16 16.37
N PHE A 123 14.96 -7.68 15.81
CA PHE A 123 15.83 -8.41 14.88
C PHE A 123 17.27 -8.53 15.38
N GLN A 124 17.56 -8.11 16.61
CA GLN A 124 18.89 -8.05 17.24
C GLN A 124 19.81 -6.96 16.65
N ASN A 125 19.85 -6.80 15.33
CA ASN A 125 20.61 -5.76 14.64
C ASN A 125 20.09 -5.53 13.19
N MET A 126 20.63 -4.49 12.53
CA MET A 126 20.26 -4.13 11.15
C MET A 126 20.60 -5.23 10.12
N ASP A 127 21.72 -5.94 10.28
CA ASP A 127 22.15 -6.96 9.32
C ASP A 127 21.21 -8.17 9.34
N ASN A 128 20.79 -8.60 10.53
CA ASN A 128 19.78 -9.62 10.71
C ASN A 128 18.42 -9.19 10.13
N PHE A 129 18.00 -7.95 10.37
CA PHE A 129 16.80 -7.40 9.74
C PHE A 129 16.88 -7.48 8.21
N LYS A 130 17.96 -6.99 7.60
CA LYS A 130 18.16 -7.04 6.14
C LYS A 130 18.15 -8.48 5.62
N LYS A 131 18.78 -9.41 6.34
CA LYS A 131 18.81 -10.84 6.00
C LYS A 131 17.41 -11.47 6.02
N GLU A 132 16.62 -11.22 7.07
CA GLU A 132 15.26 -11.74 7.17
C GLU A 132 14.34 -11.11 6.12
N MET A 133 14.47 -9.80 5.88
CA MET A 133 13.70 -9.08 4.88
C MET A 133 14.00 -9.60 3.47
N LYS A 134 15.28 -9.84 3.17
CA LYS A 134 15.71 -10.46 1.92
C LYS A 134 15.14 -11.87 1.75
N ALA A 135 15.22 -12.69 2.80
CA ALA A 135 14.69 -14.05 2.75
C ALA A 135 13.18 -14.04 2.43
N ALA A 136 12.41 -13.16 3.07
CA ALA A 136 10.98 -12.99 2.80
C ALA A 136 10.71 -12.53 1.35
N ALA A 137 11.45 -11.53 0.86
CA ALA A 137 11.29 -10.98 -0.49
C ALA A 137 11.63 -12.00 -1.60
N VAL A 138 12.73 -12.75 -1.43
CA VAL A 138 13.16 -13.75 -2.41
C VAL A 138 12.21 -14.96 -2.44
N ALA A 139 11.67 -15.36 -1.27
CA ALA A 139 10.80 -16.51 -1.14
C ALA A 139 9.36 -16.30 -1.68
N VAL A 140 8.99 -15.08 -2.09
CA VAL A 140 7.69 -14.81 -2.73
C VAL A 140 7.52 -15.67 -3.99
N GLN A 141 6.55 -16.58 -3.97
CA GLN A 141 6.21 -17.40 -5.13
C GLN A 141 5.32 -16.59 -6.08
N GLY A 142 5.84 -16.25 -7.25
CA GLY A 142 5.18 -15.38 -8.22
C GLY A 142 5.42 -13.90 -7.89
N SER A 143 4.33 -13.12 -7.96
CA SER A 143 4.34 -11.68 -7.76
C SER A 143 3.98 -11.31 -6.32
N GLY A 144 4.56 -10.26 -5.77
CA GLY A 144 4.25 -9.83 -4.42
C GLY A 144 5.21 -8.79 -3.85
N TRP A 145 5.11 -8.62 -2.54
CA TRP A 145 5.84 -7.64 -1.76
C TRP A 145 6.39 -8.27 -0.49
N ALA A 146 7.54 -7.79 -0.03
CA ALA A 146 7.97 -7.97 1.34
C ALA A 146 7.84 -6.66 2.10
N TRP A 147 7.43 -6.75 3.36
CA TRP A 147 7.13 -5.61 4.21
C TRP A 147 7.79 -5.74 5.57
N LEU A 148 8.37 -4.64 6.05
CA LEU A 148 8.49 -4.34 7.47
C LEU A 148 7.19 -3.65 7.92
N GLY A 149 6.49 -4.27 8.88
CA GLY A 149 5.26 -3.74 9.46
C GLY A 149 5.34 -3.57 10.97
N TYR A 150 4.54 -2.66 11.51
CA TYR A 150 4.36 -2.49 12.95
C TYR A 150 3.04 -3.12 13.41
N ASN A 151 3.13 -4.00 14.40
CA ASN A 151 1.97 -4.61 15.03
C ASN A 151 1.52 -3.77 16.23
N LYS A 152 0.40 -3.04 16.09
CA LYS A 152 -0.11 -2.18 17.17
C LYS A 152 -0.51 -2.93 18.45
N LYS A 153 -0.83 -4.23 18.35
CA LYS A 153 -1.24 -5.05 19.52
C LYS A 153 -0.03 -5.48 20.35
N THR A 154 1.00 -6.01 19.69
CA THR A 154 2.22 -6.49 20.37
C THR A 154 3.26 -5.40 20.58
N LYS A 155 3.14 -4.27 19.86
CA LYS A 155 4.12 -3.17 19.80
C LYS A 155 5.49 -3.59 19.25
N LEU A 156 5.49 -4.62 18.39
CA LEU A 156 6.67 -5.20 17.76
C LEU A 156 6.67 -4.95 16.25
N LEU A 157 7.87 -4.85 15.69
CA LEU A 157 8.11 -4.93 14.26
C LEU A 157 7.99 -6.37 13.79
N GLN A 158 7.46 -6.57 12.59
CA GLN A 158 7.29 -7.88 11.98
C GLN A 158 7.61 -7.78 10.49
N ILE A 159 8.26 -8.83 9.95
CA ILE A 159 8.42 -9.00 8.51
C ILE A 159 7.28 -9.87 8.00
N ALA A 160 6.66 -9.45 6.90
CA ALA A 160 5.60 -10.20 6.24
C ALA A 160 5.78 -10.15 4.72
N ALA A 161 5.32 -11.19 4.03
CA ALA A 161 5.19 -11.21 2.58
C ALA A 161 3.71 -11.11 2.19
N CYS A 162 3.40 -10.28 1.21
CA CYS A 162 2.06 -10.13 0.66
C CYS A 162 2.05 -10.61 -0.80
N PRO A 163 1.17 -11.56 -1.17
CA PRO A 163 1.07 -12.00 -2.55
C PRO A 163 0.41 -10.91 -3.40
N ASN A 164 0.79 -10.85 -4.68
CA ASN A 164 0.25 -9.92 -5.66
C ASN A 164 0.27 -8.47 -5.16
N GLN A 165 -0.89 -7.83 -5.05
CA GLN A 165 -1.02 -6.45 -4.56
C GLN A 165 -1.73 -6.37 -3.22
N ASP A 166 -1.80 -7.46 -2.46
CA ASP A 166 -2.46 -7.47 -1.15
C ASP A 166 -1.83 -6.39 -0.24
N PRO A 167 -2.59 -5.36 0.19
CA PRO A 167 -2.02 -4.30 1.00
C PRO A 167 -1.85 -4.78 2.44
N LEU A 168 -0.66 -4.53 3.00
CA LEU A 168 -0.24 -5.10 4.29
C LEU A 168 -1.27 -4.86 5.41
N GLU A 169 -1.66 -3.61 5.67
CA GLU A 169 -2.51 -3.28 6.82
C GLU A 169 -3.91 -3.85 6.69
N ALA A 170 -4.54 -3.72 5.51
CA ALA A 170 -5.91 -4.19 5.33
C ALA A 170 -6.02 -5.72 5.34
N THR A 171 -4.93 -6.45 5.08
CA THR A 171 -4.93 -7.92 5.00
C THR A 171 -4.34 -8.60 6.22
N THR A 172 -3.46 -7.93 6.97
CA THR A 172 -2.76 -8.51 8.12
C THR A 172 -2.95 -7.71 9.42
N GLY A 173 -3.40 -6.46 9.34
CA GLY A 173 -3.45 -5.52 10.46
C GLY A 173 -2.10 -4.88 10.84
N LEU A 174 -1.02 -5.18 10.11
CA LEU A 174 0.28 -4.56 10.32
C LEU A 174 0.38 -3.22 9.59
N VAL A 175 0.80 -2.17 10.30
CA VAL A 175 1.01 -0.85 9.67
C VAL A 175 2.28 -0.90 8.81
N PRO A 176 2.22 -0.61 7.51
CA PRO A 176 3.38 -0.68 6.62
C PRO A 176 4.40 0.43 6.91
N LEU A 177 5.65 0.03 7.14
CA LEU A 177 6.77 0.94 7.37
C LEU A 177 7.70 1.00 6.15
N LEU A 178 8.21 -0.15 5.71
CA LEU A 178 9.08 -0.30 4.54
C LEU A 178 8.57 -1.44 3.66
N GLY A 179 8.34 -1.18 2.38
CA GLY A 179 7.95 -2.17 1.38
C GLY A 179 9.00 -2.35 0.29
N ILE A 180 9.21 -3.60 -0.15
CA ILE A 180 10.04 -3.96 -1.31
C ILE A 180 9.15 -4.65 -2.34
N ASP A 181 8.96 -4.01 -3.50
CA ASP A 181 8.24 -4.60 -4.64
C ASP A 181 9.10 -5.68 -5.28
N VAL A 182 8.63 -6.92 -5.30
CA VAL A 182 9.30 -8.04 -6.00
C VAL A 182 8.46 -8.62 -7.14
N TRP A 183 7.50 -7.85 -7.65
CA TRP A 183 7.00 -8.06 -9.01
C TRP A 183 8.14 -7.91 -10.01
N GLU A 184 8.13 -8.73 -11.07
CA GLU A 184 9.21 -8.69 -12.06
C GLU A 184 9.35 -7.32 -12.74
N HIS A 185 8.25 -6.57 -12.91
CA HIS A 185 8.32 -5.20 -13.45
C HIS A 185 9.20 -4.25 -12.63
N ALA A 186 9.43 -4.53 -11.34
CA ALA A 186 10.20 -3.66 -10.45
C ALA A 186 11.72 -3.80 -10.63
N TYR A 187 12.19 -4.88 -11.27
CA TYR A 187 13.63 -5.15 -11.35
C TYR A 187 14.10 -5.79 -12.66
N TYR A 188 13.23 -6.45 -13.43
CA TYR A 188 13.66 -7.36 -14.48
C TYR A 188 14.42 -6.67 -15.61
N LEU A 189 14.12 -5.42 -15.93
CA LEU A 189 14.85 -4.68 -16.96
C LEU A 189 16.34 -4.51 -16.62
N GLN A 190 16.68 -4.37 -15.34
CA GLN A 190 18.06 -4.17 -14.87
C GLN A 190 18.70 -5.46 -14.31
N TYR A 191 17.97 -6.22 -13.50
CA TYR A 191 18.49 -7.38 -12.75
C TYR A 191 18.12 -8.74 -13.38
N LYS A 192 17.27 -8.76 -14.41
CA LYS A 192 16.78 -9.99 -15.05
C LYS A 192 16.21 -10.96 -14.01
N ASN A 193 16.63 -12.21 -14.03
CA ASN A 193 16.20 -13.24 -13.06
C ASN A 193 16.89 -13.11 -11.68
N LEU A 194 17.81 -12.17 -11.49
CA LEU A 194 18.57 -12.00 -10.24
C LEU A 194 17.81 -11.14 -9.22
N ARG A 195 16.58 -11.52 -8.87
CA ARG A 195 15.79 -10.89 -7.79
C ARG A 195 16.61 -10.68 -6.51
N PRO A 196 17.44 -11.64 -6.03
CA PRO A 196 18.24 -11.43 -4.82
C PRO A 196 19.17 -10.22 -4.90
N ASN A 197 19.74 -9.93 -6.07
CA ASN A 197 20.66 -8.80 -6.25
C ASN A 197 19.93 -7.46 -6.21
N TYR A 198 18.71 -7.39 -6.75
CA TYR A 198 17.86 -6.21 -6.62
C TYR A 198 17.49 -5.95 -5.14
N VAL A 199 17.10 -7.00 -4.41
CA VAL A 199 16.73 -6.89 -3.00
C VAL A 199 17.92 -6.49 -2.13
N ASP A 200 19.13 -6.93 -2.45
CA ASP A 200 20.33 -6.44 -1.77
C ASP A 200 20.58 -4.95 -2.06
N ALA A 201 20.49 -4.56 -3.33
CA ALA A 201 20.80 -3.20 -3.77
C ALA A 201 19.79 -2.16 -3.25
N ILE A 202 18.50 -2.50 -3.14
CA ILE A 202 17.46 -1.54 -2.78
C ILE A 202 17.71 -0.86 -1.42
N PHE A 203 18.40 -1.54 -0.49
CA PHE A 203 18.75 -0.96 0.81
C PHE A 203 19.66 0.26 0.74
N ASP A 204 20.36 0.49 -0.37
CA ASP A 204 21.20 1.67 -0.58
C ASP A 204 20.41 2.95 -0.84
N VAL A 205 19.15 2.82 -1.27
CA VAL A 205 18.24 3.94 -1.58
C VAL A 205 17.01 3.98 -0.67
N VAL A 206 17.00 3.21 0.43
CA VAL A 206 15.90 3.27 1.40
C VAL A 206 15.90 4.63 2.11
N ASN A 207 14.74 5.26 2.11
CA ASN A 207 14.45 6.48 2.84
C ASN A 207 14.09 6.17 4.30
N TRP A 208 15.12 6.00 5.13
CA TRP A 208 14.95 5.71 6.55
C TRP A 208 14.24 6.82 7.32
N LYS A 209 14.24 8.06 6.82
CA LYS A 209 13.43 9.15 7.38
C LYS A 209 11.94 8.86 7.24
N ASP A 210 11.46 8.48 6.05
CA ASP A 210 10.05 8.12 5.83
C ASP A 210 9.66 6.88 6.66
N VAL A 211 10.52 5.86 6.71
CA VAL A 211 10.28 4.66 7.54
C VAL A 211 10.16 5.03 9.02
N SER A 212 11.01 5.93 9.51
CA SER A 212 10.98 6.41 10.90
C SER A 212 9.71 7.23 11.19
N GLU A 213 9.33 8.13 10.28
CA GLU A 213 8.09 8.91 10.41
C GLU A 213 6.84 8.03 10.43
N ARG A 214 6.82 6.94 9.64
CA ARG A 214 5.74 5.95 9.66
C ARG A 214 5.67 5.22 10.99
N LEU A 215 6.80 4.81 11.55
CA LEU A 215 6.84 4.18 12.87
C LEU A 215 6.30 5.14 13.95
N ALA A 216 6.75 6.40 13.95
CA ALA A 216 6.30 7.40 14.89
C ALA A 216 4.78 7.66 14.82
N LYS A 217 4.19 7.64 13.60
CA LYS A 217 2.74 7.77 13.40
C LYS A 217 1.95 6.50 13.77
N ALA A 218 2.61 5.33 13.77
CA ALA A 218 1.95 4.05 14.02
C ALA A 218 1.84 3.71 15.51
N GLN A 219 2.69 4.30 16.35
CA GLN A 219 2.73 4.16 17.81
C GLN A 219 1.61 4.95 18.49
#